data_AF-A0A842QZJ9-F1
#
_entry.id   AF-A0A842QZJ9-F1
#
_cell.length_a   1.000
_cell.length_b   1.000
_cell.length_c   1.000
_cell.angle_alpha   90.00
_cell.angle_beta   90.00
_cell.angle_gamma   90.00
#
_symmetry.space_group_name_H-M   'P 1'
#
loop_
_entity.id
_entity.type
_entity.pdbx_description
1 polymer ?
#
loop_
_entity_poly.entity_id
_entity_poly.type
_entity_poly.pdbx_seq_one_letter_code
_entity_poly.pdbx_strand_id
1 'polypeptide(L)'
;MRWWWFSTASKEEIRREMSEMASKGVGGVEIQPIYTALEGFAIDGWENIEWLSPEWIDMVECAVEEGKKQGMQVDLTFGSGWPFGGPYIDEKHSSTRLVGFR
;
A
#
# COMPACT_ATOMS: atom_id res chain seq x y z
N MET A 1 1.47 3.30 12.80
CA MET A 1 0.18 3.89 12.36
C MET A 1 -0.14 3.35 10.99
N ARG A 2 -1.41 3.04 10.72
CA ARG A 2 -1.83 2.61 9.38
C ARG A 2 -1.96 3.82 8.46
N TRP A 3 -1.28 3.79 7.32
CA TRP A 3 -1.23 4.88 6.35
C TRP A 3 -1.76 4.40 5.00
N TRP A 4 -2.91 4.96 4.60
CA TRP A 4 -3.66 4.51 3.44
C TRP A 4 -3.19 5.24 2.18
N TRP A 5 -2.76 4.49 1.17
CA TRP A 5 -2.36 5.01 -0.13
C TRP A 5 -3.49 4.78 -1.14
N PHE A 6 -4.12 5.87 -1.54
CA PHE A 6 -5.31 5.89 -2.38
C PHE A 6 -4.96 6.03 -3.88
N SER A 7 -4.12 5.14 -4.41
CA SER A 7 -3.59 5.14 -5.81
C SER A 7 -2.79 6.36 -6.23
N THR A 8 -2.67 7.33 -5.34
CA THR A 8 -2.08 8.62 -5.61
C THR A 8 -1.13 8.96 -4.48
N ALA A 9 0.17 8.85 -4.76
CA ALA A 9 1.19 9.36 -3.87
C ALA A 9 2.25 10.03 -4.74
N SER A 10 2.72 11.21 -4.33
CA SER A 10 3.92 11.83 -4.90
C SER A 10 5.05 11.73 -3.87
N LYS A 11 6.31 11.65 -4.32
CA LYS A 11 7.45 11.60 -3.39
C LYS A 11 7.52 12.84 -2.49
N GLU A 12 7.04 13.97 -2.99
CA GLU A 12 6.91 15.19 -2.21
C GLU A 12 5.93 15.02 -1.05
N GLU A 13 4.75 14.46 -1.34
CA GLU A 13 3.71 14.25 -0.33
C GLU A 13 4.12 13.21 0.70
N ILE A 14 4.75 12.10 0.27
CA ILE A 14 5.33 11.10 1.17
C ILE A 14 6.27 11.77 2.18
N ARG A 15 7.19 12.62 1.72
CA ARG A 15 8.16 13.30 2.60
C ARG A 15 7.47 14.27 3.55
N ARG A 16 6.49 15.04 3.04
CA ARG A 16 5.71 15.99 3.83
C ARG A 16 4.97 15.29 4.96
N GLU A 17 4.21 14.25 4.64
CA GLU A 17 3.42 13.49 5.61
C GLU A 17 4.29 12.77 6.63
N MET A 18 5.41 12.16 6.20
CA MET A 18 6.34 11.52 7.14
C MET A 18 6.99 12.51 8.11
N SER A 19 7.41 13.67 7.62
CA SER A 19 7.90 14.79 8.47
C SER A 19 6.85 15.23 9.48
N GLU A 20 5.61 15.41 9.03
CA GLU A 20 4.51 15.79 9.91
C GLU A 20 4.24 14.71 10.97
N MET A 21 4.23 13.44 10.59
CA MET A 21 4.03 12.31 11.49
C MET A 21 5.14 12.21 12.54
N ALA A 22 6.41 12.28 12.15
CA ALA A 22 7.52 12.22 13.09
C ALA A 22 7.52 13.41 14.06
N SER A 23 7.21 14.62 13.56
CA SER A 23 7.12 15.82 14.40
C SER A 23 6.07 15.70 15.51
N LYS A 24 5.06 14.84 15.31
CA LYS A 24 4.01 14.52 16.28
C LYS A 24 4.30 13.27 17.12
N GLY A 25 5.50 12.69 17.01
CA GLY A 25 5.96 11.56 17.81
C GLY A 25 5.52 10.19 17.31
N VAL A 26 5.14 10.06 16.04
CA VAL A 26 4.82 8.77 15.43
C VAL A 26 6.11 7.97 15.22
N GLY A 27 6.23 6.80 15.85
CA GLY A 27 7.42 5.95 15.74
C GLY A 27 7.48 5.04 14.50
N GLY A 28 6.39 4.96 13.73
CA GLY A 28 6.37 4.17 12.50
C GLY A 28 5.02 4.11 11.78
N VAL A 29 5.08 3.70 10.51
CA VAL A 29 3.93 3.60 9.61
C VAL A 29 3.84 2.20 8.97
N GLU A 30 2.62 1.78 8.67
CA GLU A 30 2.31 0.59 7.87
C GLU A 30 1.60 1.08 6.60
N ILE A 31 2.21 0.87 5.43
CA ILE A 31 1.65 1.27 4.13
C ILE A 31 0.52 0.30 3.75
N GLN A 32 -0.65 0.87 3.45
CA GLN A 32 -1.86 0.16 3.03
C GLN A 32 -2.37 0.70 1.69
N PRO A 33 -2.04 0.04 0.57
CA PRO A 33 -2.53 0.40 -0.75
C PRO A 33 -3.95 -0.16 -0.96
N ILE A 34 -4.91 0.63 -1.45
CA ILE A 34 -6.32 0.20 -1.48
C ILE A 34 -7.07 0.41 -2.81
N TYR A 35 -6.58 1.19 -3.77
CA TYR A 35 -7.36 1.50 -4.99
C TYR A 35 -6.66 1.28 -6.33
N THR A 36 -5.41 0.81 -6.34
CA THR A 36 -4.62 0.66 -7.58
C THR A 36 -5.11 -0.49 -8.47
N ALA A 37 -6.07 -1.28 -7.99
CA ALA A 37 -6.65 -2.43 -8.70
C ALA A 37 -8.15 -2.27 -9.05
N LEU A 38 -8.78 -1.12 -8.78
CA LEU A 38 -10.19 -0.89 -9.11
C LEU A 38 -10.31 -0.07 -10.39
N GLU A 39 -10.53 -0.77 -11.52
CA GLU A 39 -10.92 -0.14 -12.78
C GLU A 39 -12.10 0.82 -12.55
N GLY A 40 -11.98 2.06 -13.02
CA GLY A 40 -13.04 3.08 -12.94
C GLY A 40 -12.97 4.04 -11.74
N PHE A 41 -11.99 3.90 -10.84
CA PHE A 41 -11.78 4.84 -9.71
C PHE A 41 -10.62 5.81 -9.96
N ALA A 42 -10.44 6.27 -11.21
CA ALA A 42 -9.57 7.40 -11.48
C ALA A 42 -10.19 8.67 -10.87
N ILE A 43 -9.44 9.34 -10.00
CA ILE A 43 -9.81 10.67 -9.50
C ILE A 43 -9.34 11.67 -10.56
N ASP A 44 -10.27 12.47 -11.10
CA ASP A 44 -9.94 13.47 -12.11
C ASP A 44 -8.78 14.37 -11.64
N GLY A 45 -7.75 14.48 -12.48
CA GLY A 45 -6.54 15.26 -12.19
C GLY A 45 -5.44 14.52 -11.42
N TRP A 46 -5.60 13.21 -11.19
CA TRP A 46 -4.58 12.40 -10.52
C TRP A 46 -4.14 11.22 -11.39
N GLU A 47 -2.82 11.01 -11.47
CA GLU A 47 -2.23 9.85 -12.14
C GLU A 47 -2.27 8.63 -11.22
N ASN A 48 -2.97 7.58 -11.64
CA ASN A 48 -2.99 6.31 -10.92
C ASN A 48 -1.67 5.57 -11.15
N ILE A 49 -0.97 5.26 -10.07
CA ILE A 49 0.24 4.43 -10.14
C ILE A 49 -0.17 2.95 -10.12
N GLU A 50 0.21 2.20 -11.14
CA GLU A 50 -0.10 0.76 -11.22
C GLU A 50 0.53 0.00 -10.04
N TRP A 51 -0.27 -0.89 -9.41
CA TRP A 51 0.16 -1.71 -8.28
C TRP A 51 1.39 -2.57 -8.64
N LEU A 52 2.43 -2.57 -7.78
CA LEU A 52 3.70 -3.29 -7.99
C LEU A 52 4.49 -2.90 -9.26
N SER A 53 4.10 -1.82 -9.95
CA SER A 53 4.92 -1.26 -11.02
C SER A 53 6.26 -0.73 -10.48
N PRO A 54 7.28 -0.56 -11.34
CA PRO A 54 8.55 0.05 -10.93
C PRO A 54 8.37 1.42 -10.25
N GLU A 55 7.40 2.21 -10.73
CA GLU A 55 7.08 3.51 -10.14
C GLU A 55 6.45 3.37 -8.75
N TRP A 56 5.54 2.41 -8.56
CA TRP A 56 5.00 2.14 -7.23
C TRP A 56 6.09 1.70 -6.23
N ILE A 57 7.03 0.85 -6.67
CA ILE A 57 8.16 0.40 -5.84
C ILE A 57 9.05 1.59 -5.45
N ASP A 58 9.35 2.48 -6.41
CA ASP A 58 10.14 3.70 -6.19
C ASP A 58 9.50 4.66 -5.17
N MET A 59 8.16 4.69 -5.10
CA MET A 59 7.42 5.40 -4.05
C MET A 59 7.61 4.77 -2.67
N VAL A 60 7.55 3.44 -2.57
CA VAL A 60 7.79 2.72 -1.31
C VAL A 60 9.24 2.91 -0.85
N GLU A 61 10.21 2.85 -1.76
CA GLU A 61 11.62 3.13 -1.45
C GLU A 61 11.78 4.53 -0.86
N CYS A 62 11.12 5.54 -1.44
CA CYS A 62 11.12 6.89 -0.89
C CYS A 62 10.58 6.95 0.55
N ALA A 63 9.50 6.22 0.87
CA ALA A 63 8.96 6.16 2.22
C ALA A 63 9.93 5.46 3.19
N VAL A 64 10.55 4.36 2.78
CA VAL A 64 11.55 3.63 3.59
C VAL A 64 12.78 4.51 3.88
N GLU A 65 13.29 5.20 2.87
CA GLU A 65 14.41 6.13 3.02
C GLU A 65 14.09 7.26 4.00
N GLU A 66 12.90 7.86 3.86
CA GLU A 66 12.48 8.96 4.72
C GLU A 66 12.24 8.49 6.16
N GLY A 67 11.65 7.30 6.34
CA GLY A 67 11.50 6.68 7.65
C GLY A 67 12.84 6.49 8.34
N LYS A 68 13.85 5.99 7.62
CA LYS A 68 15.21 5.84 8.14
C LYS A 68 15.81 7.18 8.59
N LYS A 69 15.63 8.26 7.83
CA LYS A 69 16.13 9.60 8.22
C LYS A 69 15.49 10.10 9.51
N GLN A 70 14.21 9.81 9.70
CA GLN A 70 13.42 10.31 10.83
C GLN A 70 13.37 9.37 12.02
N GLY A 71 14.03 8.21 11.95
CA GLY A 71 14.00 7.19 13.00
C GLY A 71 12.64 6.48 13.11
N MET A 72 11.83 6.50 12.04
CA MET A 72 10.54 5.82 11.96
C MET A 72 10.70 4.43 11.33
N GLN A 73 9.98 3.45 11.87
CA GLN A 73 9.82 2.16 11.20
C GLN A 73 8.81 2.26 10.05
N VAL A 74 9.06 1.54 8.96
CA VAL A 74 8.15 1.45 7.81
C VAL A 74 7.85 -0.02 7.57
N ASP A 75 6.57 -0.37 7.60
CA ASP A 75 6.04 -1.69 7.29
C ASP A 75 5.14 -1.60 6.05
N LEU A 76 4.93 -2.73 5.38
CA LEU A 76 4.14 -2.84 4.16
C LEU A 76 3.20 -4.03 4.24
N THR A 77 1.94 -3.80 3.88
CA THR A 77 0.94 -4.88 3.87
C THR A 77 1.12 -5.81 2.68
N PHE A 78 0.93 -7.12 2.90
CA PHE A 78 1.13 -8.19 1.90
C PHE A 78 0.11 -8.22 0.74
N GLY A 79 -0.59 -7.12 0.42
CA GLY A 79 -1.54 -7.03 -0.68
C GLY A 79 -2.24 -5.68 -0.79
N SER A 80 -2.98 -5.46 -1.89
CA SER A 80 -3.74 -4.22 -2.15
C SER A 80 -5.12 -4.20 -1.48
N GLY A 81 -5.18 -4.55 -0.19
CA GLY A 81 -6.42 -4.58 0.61
C GLY A 81 -6.71 -5.94 1.27
N TRP A 82 -7.97 -6.16 1.63
CA TRP A 82 -8.46 -7.37 2.29
C TRP A 82 -9.66 -7.97 1.53
N PRO A 83 -9.75 -9.30 1.36
CA PRO A 83 -8.81 -10.34 1.81
C PRO A 83 -7.55 -10.43 0.95
N PHE A 84 -6.48 -11.02 1.51
CA PHE A 84 -5.22 -11.23 0.79
C PHE A 84 -5.39 -12.22 -0.37
N GLY A 85 -4.79 -11.90 -1.51
CA GLY A 85 -4.83 -12.70 -2.72
C GLY A 85 -4.25 -11.94 -3.92
N GLY A 86 -4.34 -12.55 -5.09
CA GLY A 86 -3.92 -11.92 -6.34
C GLY A 86 -4.06 -12.87 -7.53
N PRO A 87 -3.86 -12.37 -8.76
CA PRO A 87 -4.03 -13.17 -9.99
C PRO A 87 -3.06 -14.36 -10.09
N TYR A 88 -2.03 -14.39 -9.24
CA TYR A 88 -1.06 -15.49 -9.12
C TYR A 88 -1.56 -16.66 -8.25
N ILE A 89 -2.70 -16.53 -7.55
CA ILE A 89 -3.31 -17.61 -6.77
C ILE A 89 -4.41 -18.25 -7.61
N ASP A 90 -4.18 -19.49 -8.06
CA ASP A 90 -5.18 -20.27 -8.79
C ASP A 90 -6.17 -20.98 -7.85
N GLU A 91 -7.20 -21.61 -8.44
CA GLU A 91 -8.29 -22.24 -7.68
C GLU A 91 -7.77 -23.30 -6.69
N LYS A 92 -6.76 -24.10 -7.06
CA LYS A 92 -6.19 -25.15 -6.20
C LYS A 92 -5.48 -24.60 -4.97
N HIS A 93 -4.98 -23.36 -5.00
CA HIS A 93 -4.34 -22.71 -3.86
C HIS A 93 -5.27 -21.71 -3.15
N SER A 94 -6.48 -21.51 -3.66
CA SER A 94 -7.47 -20.62 -3.05
C SER A 94 -8.07 -21.21 -1.77
N SER A 95 -8.66 -20.36 -0.92
CA SER A 95 -9.36 -20.81 0.29
C SER A 95 -10.57 -21.67 -0.08
N THR A 96 -10.67 -22.87 0.51
CA THR A 96 -11.77 -23.81 0.24
C THR A 96 -12.84 -23.76 1.33
N ARG A 97 -14.00 -24.35 1.05
CA ARG A 97 -15.09 -24.53 2.01
C ARG A 97 -15.43 -26.00 2.16
N LEU A 98 -15.88 -26.40 3.35
CA LEU A 98 -16.49 -27.71 3.55
C LEU A 98 -17.80 -27.78 2.74
N VAL A 99 -17.92 -28.79 1.89
CA VAL A 99 -19.20 -29.15 1.26
C VAL A 99 -19.63 -30.49 1.85
N GLY A 100 -20.83 -30.53 2.45
CA GLY A 100 -21.31 -31.71 3.18
C GLY A 100 -21.55 -32.93 2.29
N PHE A 101 -21.58 -34.10 2.91
CA PHE A 101 -21.96 -35.35 2.24
C PHE A 101 -23.44 -35.28 1.83
N ARG A 102 -23.73 -35.54 0.55
CA ARG A 102 -25.09 -35.74 0.05
C ARG A 102 -25.64 -37.09 0.48
#